data_AF-A0A1H5V6R2-F1
#
_entry.id   AF-A0A1H5V6R2-F1
#
_cell.length_a   1.000
_cell.length_b   1.000
_cell.length_c   1.000
_cell.angle_alpha   90.00
_cell.angle_beta   90.00
_cell.angle_gamma   90.00
#
_symmetry.space_group_name_H-M   'P 1'
#
loop_
_entity.id
_entity.type
_entity.pdbx_description
1 polymer ?
#
loop_
_entity_poly.entity_id
_entity_poly.type
_entity_poly.pdbx_seq_one_letter_code
_entity_poly.pdbx_strand_id
1 'polypeptide(L)'
;MKEFVDQKNKNLRKLCKMGRAWKNKHGVYMGGLLIDTLAYNFLKSTDTYDNKGEASYGELCRDFFEFLMNQPNQDHYQALGSNQDVKVRKKFQRKARKAYKLTLKAIESGTENIANQKWKKVFGRPFPAAIQDNALKSSHTWRNTEQFIEDEHSIDIRYGIDMDCDVIKQDGFRAGALRAMLTTGIRITPKRRLKFTVTSCDVPPPYTLKWKVLNRGEEAQRRDCIRGQIFVDTGTKSNNETADFKGEHVVECYAIKNNVVVAKSRISVPIE
;
A
#
# COMPACT_ATOMS: atom_id res chain seq x y z
N MET A 1 -16.99 22.85 13.94
CA MET A 1 -16.51 22.12 12.73
C MET A 1 -16.23 23.05 11.56
N LYS A 2 -17.24 23.80 11.06
CA LYS A 2 -17.06 24.75 9.96
C LYS A 2 -15.97 25.80 10.25
N GLU A 3 -16.03 26.40 11.43
CA GLU A 3 -15.05 27.38 11.91
C GLU A 3 -13.60 26.85 11.93
N PHE A 4 -13.37 25.65 12.47
CA PHE A 4 -12.03 25.02 12.45
C PHE A 4 -11.56 24.72 11.02
N VAL A 5 -12.44 24.27 10.13
CA VAL A 5 -12.09 24.02 8.73
C VAL A 5 -11.68 25.32 8.04
N ASP A 6 -12.38 26.42 8.32
CA ASP A 6 -12.09 27.72 7.76
C ASP A 6 -10.79 28.31 8.34
N GLN A 7 -10.56 28.18 9.66
CA GLN A 7 -9.32 28.56 10.34
C GLN A 7 -8.09 27.80 9.81
N LYS A 8 -8.26 26.53 9.42
CA LYS A 8 -7.19 25.69 8.87
C LYS A 8 -7.12 25.75 7.33
N ASN A 9 -7.61 26.82 6.70
CA ASN A 9 -7.62 27.03 5.24
C ASN A 9 -8.13 25.83 4.43
N LYS A 10 -9.17 25.15 4.94
CA LYS A 10 -9.76 23.93 4.37
C LYS A 10 -8.79 22.75 4.22
N ASN A 11 -7.59 22.83 4.81
CA ASN A 11 -6.54 21.81 4.71
C ASN A 11 -6.98 20.49 5.36
N LEU A 12 -7.84 20.52 6.39
CA LEU A 12 -8.42 19.30 6.97
C LEU A 12 -9.10 18.42 5.91
N ARG A 13 -10.00 19.00 5.09
CA ARG A 13 -10.73 18.22 4.06
C ARG A 13 -9.79 17.64 3.02
N LYS A 14 -8.78 18.39 2.61
CA LYS A 14 -7.79 17.96 1.63
C LYS A 14 -6.90 16.85 2.19
N LEU A 15 -6.41 17.01 3.43
CA LEU A 15 -5.61 16.00 4.13
C LEU A 15 -6.40 14.69 4.35
N CYS A 16 -7.68 14.80 4.72
CA CYS A 16 -8.59 13.66 4.82
C CYS A 16 -8.72 12.87 3.50
N LYS A 17 -8.77 13.56 2.35
CA LYS A 17 -8.79 12.92 1.02
C LYS A 17 -7.46 12.25 0.70
N MET A 18 -6.34 12.92 0.96
CA MET A 18 -5.00 12.35 0.78
C MET A 18 -4.76 11.13 1.67
N GLY A 19 -5.21 11.17 2.92
CA GLY A 19 -5.19 10.04 3.85
C GLY A 19 -6.00 8.84 3.34
N ARG A 20 -7.18 9.07 2.74
CA ARG A 20 -7.98 8.00 2.10
C ARG A 20 -7.28 7.41 0.88
N ALA A 21 -6.65 8.23 0.05
CA ALA A 21 -5.86 7.76 -1.10
C ALA A 21 -4.69 6.87 -0.65
N TRP A 22 -3.93 7.32 0.36
CA TRP A 22 -2.85 6.53 0.98
C TRP A 22 -3.37 5.20 1.55
N LYS A 23 -4.46 5.24 2.32
CA LYS A 23 -5.12 4.07 2.88
C LYS A 23 -5.47 3.05 1.79
N ASN A 24 -6.07 3.49 0.69
CA ASN A 24 -6.46 2.64 -0.42
C ASN A 24 -5.23 2.10 -1.20
N LYS A 25 -4.20 2.93 -1.39
CA LYS A 25 -2.95 2.51 -2.03
C LYS A 25 -2.21 1.45 -1.22
N HIS A 26 -2.16 1.59 0.10
CA HIS A 26 -1.37 0.71 0.96
C HIS A 26 -2.19 -0.39 1.64
N GLY A 27 -3.50 -0.47 1.43
CA GLY A 27 -4.36 -1.48 2.07
C GLY A 27 -4.40 -1.28 3.59
N VAL A 28 -4.47 -0.04 4.06
CA VAL A 28 -4.53 0.26 5.50
C VAL A 28 -5.97 0.00 5.96
N TYR A 29 -6.14 -0.93 6.90
CA TYR A 29 -7.47 -1.19 7.46
C TYR A 29 -7.82 -0.12 8.49
N MET A 30 -8.40 0.98 7.99
CA MET A 30 -8.72 2.18 8.76
C MET A 30 -10.07 2.75 8.29
N GLY A 31 -10.99 2.99 9.23
CA GLY A 31 -12.26 3.63 8.93
C GLY A 31 -12.08 5.09 8.49
N GLY A 32 -13.01 5.63 7.69
CA GLY A 32 -12.97 7.03 7.26
C GLY A 32 -12.97 8.01 8.43
N LEU A 33 -13.81 7.75 9.45
CA LEU A 33 -13.86 8.54 10.67
C LEU A 33 -12.52 8.57 11.42
N LEU A 34 -11.78 7.45 11.44
CA LEU A 34 -10.46 7.40 12.08
C LEU A 34 -9.44 8.29 11.34
N ILE A 35 -9.47 8.31 10.01
CA ILE A 35 -8.64 9.25 9.22
C ILE A 35 -8.99 10.69 9.58
N ASP A 36 -10.28 11.00 9.65
CA ASP A 36 -10.75 12.36 9.92
C ASP A 36 -10.35 12.82 11.32
N THR A 37 -10.50 11.96 12.33
CA THR A 37 -10.05 12.20 13.70
C THR A 37 -8.54 12.43 13.77
N LEU A 38 -7.74 11.57 13.12
CA LEU A 38 -6.27 11.69 13.14
C LEU A 38 -5.79 12.95 12.40
N ALA A 39 -6.39 13.28 11.25
CA ALA A 39 -6.07 14.49 10.51
C ALA A 39 -6.43 15.75 11.29
N TYR A 40 -7.56 15.74 12.01
CA TYR A 40 -7.93 16.81 12.92
C TYR A 40 -6.93 16.96 14.06
N ASN A 41 -6.60 15.86 14.76
CA ASN A 41 -5.67 15.89 15.89
C ASN A 41 -4.30 16.44 15.48
N PHE A 42 -3.81 16.05 14.30
CA PHE A 42 -2.59 16.59 13.73
C PHE A 42 -2.68 18.10 13.45
N LEU A 43 -3.72 18.56 12.75
CA LEU A 43 -3.88 19.99 12.45
C LEU A 43 -4.21 20.82 13.70
N LYS A 44 -4.68 20.20 14.78
CA LYS A 44 -4.85 20.86 16.09
C LYS A 44 -3.50 21.01 16.80
N SER A 45 -2.57 20.08 16.62
CA SER A 45 -1.25 20.12 17.27
C SER A 45 -0.25 21.07 16.62
N THR A 46 -0.61 21.74 15.52
CA THR A 46 0.28 22.69 14.82
C THR A 46 -0.53 23.80 14.14
N ASP A 47 0.07 24.98 14.03
CA ASP A 47 -0.43 26.15 13.29
C ASP A 47 0.35 26.40 11.98
N THR A 48 1.45 25.67 11.75
CA THR A 48 2.36 25.80 10.60
C THR A 48 1.64 25.87 9.25
N TYR A 49 0.50 25.18 9.13
CA TYR A 49 -0.24 25.00 7.88
C TYR A 49 -1.51 25.84 7.78
N ASP A 50 -1.83 26.66 8.78
CA ASP A 50 -3.13 27.34 8.89
C ASP A 50 -3.37 28.31 7.74
N ASN A 51 -2.31 28.99 7.29
CA ASN A 51 -2.33 29.94 6.17
C ASN A 51 -1.59 29.42 4.93
N LYS A 52 -1.25 28.12 4.90
CA LYS A 52 -0.50 27.52 3.79
C LYS A 52 -1.45 26.92 2.74
N GLY A 53 -1.06 27.10 1.48
CA GLY A 53 -1.76 26.57 0.31
C GLY A 53 -1.12 25.29 -0.23
N GLU A 54 -1.36 25.03 -1.50
CA GLU A 54 -1.00 23.76 -2.17
C GLU A 54 0.50 23.54 -2.27
N ALA A 55 1.29 24.61 -2.32
CA ALA A 55 2.76 24.55 -2.32
C ALA A 55 3.34 23.82 -1.09
N SER A 56 2.63 23.83 0.04
CA SER A 56 3.08 23.15 1.27
C SER A 56 2.48 21.75 1.45
N TYR A 57 1.75 21.20 0.46
CA TYR A 57 1.13 19.87 0.62
C TYR A 57 2.13 18.74 0.71
N GLY A 58 3.31 18.91 0.13
CA GLY A 58 4.40 17.96 0.32
C GLY A 58 4.78 17.82 1.79
N GLU A 59 5.08 18.96 2.43
CA GLU A 59 5.45 19.05 3.85
C GLU A 59 4.29 18.65 4.76
N LEU A 60 3.07 19.12 4.48
CA LEU A 60 1.86 18.73 5.22
C LEU A 60 1.67 17.22 5.26
N CYS A 61 1.85 16.54 4.13
CA CYS A 61 1.73 15.08 4.06
C CYS A 61 2.88 14.38 4.79
N ARG A 62 4.11 14.88 4.63
CA ARG A 62 5.28 14.35 5.34
C ARG A 62 5.05 14.38 6.84
N ASP A 63 4.70 15.55 7.38
CA ASP A 63 4.51 15.77 8.81
C ASP A 63 3.29 15.01 9.34
N PHE A 64 2.23 14.90 8.54
CA PHE A 64 1.10 14.05 8.90
C PHE A 64 1.51 12.57 9.01
N PHE A 65 2.31 12.04 8.09
CA PHE A 65 2.78 10.65 8.19
C PHE A 65 3.78 10.45 9.34
N GLU A 66 4.58 11.47 9.66
CA GLU A 66 5.42 11.49 10.85
C GLU A 66 4.57 11.43 12.13
N PHE A 67 3.56 12.29 12.24
CA PHE A 67 2.58 12.28 13.32
C PHE A 67 1.92 10.90 13.47
N LEU A 68 1.48 10.30 12.35
CA LEU A 68 0.85 8.98 12.34
C LEU A 68 1.79 7.86 12.79
N MET A 69 3.06 7.88 12.38
CA MET A 69 4.00 6.81 12.77
C MET A 69 4.40 6.88 14.25
N ASN A 70 4.29 8.06 14.86
CA ASN A 70 4.61 8.33 16.27
C ASN A 70 3.40 8.22 17.20
N GLN A 71 2.20 7.92 16.67
CA GLN A 71 1.04 7.66 17.50
C GLN A 71 1.24 6.43 18.40
N PRO A 72 0.73 6.47 19.65
CA PRO A 72 0.80 5.32 20.54
C PRO A 72 0.06 4.10 19.97
N ASN A 73 0.44 2.91 20.43
CA ASN A 73 -0.29 1.69 20.15
C ASN A 73 -1.56 1.64 21.01
N GLN A 74 -2.63 2.29 20.55
CA GLN A 74 -3.94 2.26 21.18
C GLN A 74 -5.00 1.70 20.22
N ASP A 75 -6.09 1.22 20.81
CA ASP A 75 -7.19 0.55 20.13
C ASP A 75 -8.34 1.49 19.76
N HIS A 76 -8.30 2.76 20.19
CA HIS A 76 -9.32 3.75 19.88
C HIS A 76 -8.81 5.20 19.91
N TYR A 77 -9.62 6.11 19.36
CA TYR A 77 -9.47 7.58 19.43
C TYR A 77 -10.84 8.23 19.62
N GLN A 78 -10.89 9.41 20.21
CA GLN A 78 -12.14 10.16 20.35
C GLN A 78 -12.43 11.01 19.11
N ALA A 79 -13.59 10.82 18.50
CA ALA A 79 -14.04 11.59 17.35
C ALA A 79 -14.21 13.06 17.71
N LEU A 80 -13.90 13.93 16.75
CA LEU A 80 -14.13 15.35 16.89
C LEU A 80 -15.63 15.68 17.02
N GLY A 81 -15.96 16.49 18.04
CA GLY A 81 -17.28 17.05 18.25
C GLY A 81 -18.21 16.09 19.00
N SER A 82 -18.43 14.89 18.48
CA SER A 82 -19.31 13.90 19.13
C SER A 82 -18.65 13.16 20.30
N ASN A 83 -17.31 13.20 20.42
CA ASN A 83 -16.54 12.35 21.33
C ASN A 83 -16.94 10.87 21.20
N GLN A 84 -17.33 10.46 19.99
CA GLN A 84 -17.62 9.07 19.71
C GLN A 84 -16.32 8.27 19.75
N ASP A 85 -16.37 7.08 20.36
CA ASP A 85 -15.27 6.15 20.34
C ASP A 85 -14.99 5.58 18.93
N VAL A 86 -13.80 5.87 18.39
CA VAL A 86 -13.37 5.46 17.04
C VAL A 86 -12.32 4.38 17.12
N LYS A 87 -12.73 3.14 16.88
CA LYS A 87 -11.87 1.96 16.98
C LYS A 87 -10.76 1.90 15.92
N VAL A 88 -9.55 1.58 16.36
CA VAL A 88 -8.39 1.21 15.56
C VAL A 88 -8.40 -0.30 15.34
N ARG A 89 -8.77 -0.72 14.13
CA ARG A 89 -8.89 -2.15 13.80
C ARG A 89 -7.54 -2.85 13.61
N LYS A 90 -6.56 -2.14 13.05
CA LYS A 90 -5.16 -2.63 12.87
C LYS A 90 -4.16 -1.51 13.05
N LYS A 91 -2.96 -1.88 13.52
CA LYS A 91 -1.81 -0.97 13.64
C LYS A 91 -1.43 -0.39 12.28
N PHE A 92 -1.39 0.94 12.18
CA PHE A 92 -1.08 1.66 10.95
C PHE A 92 0.34 2.26 10.95
N GLN A 93 1.00 2.34 12.11
CA GLN A 93 2.29 3.01 12.33
C GLN A 93 3.38 2.52 11.36
N ARG A 94 3.47 1.20 11.13
CA ARG A 94 4.45 0.62 10.18
C ARG A 94 4.19 1.08 8.73
N LYS A 95 2.93 1.21 8.33
CA LYS A 95 2.56 1.70 6.99
C LYS A 95 2.77 3.21 6.90
N ALA A 96 2.49 3.96 7.97
CA ALA A 96 2.76 5.39 8.06
C ALA A 96 4.26 5.70 7.94
N ARG A 97 5.12 4.94 8.64
CA ARG A 97 6.58 5.06 8.52
C ARG A 97 7.08 4.83 7.08
N LYS A 98 6.49 3.87 6.36
CA LYS A 98 6.82 3.65 4.94
C LYS A 98 6.39 4.85 4.09
N ALA A 99 5.22 5.42 4.35
CA ALA A 99 4.73 6.60 3.64
C ALA A 99 5.59 7.83 3.91
N TYR A 100 5.97 8.08 5.18
CA TYR A 100 6.91 9.14 5.56
C TYR A 100 8.23 9.06 4.78
N LYS A 101 8.83 7.87 4.70
CA LYS A 101 10.05 7.67 3.88
C LYS A 101 9.84 7.92 2.39
N LEU A 102 8.64 7.64 1.87
CA LEU A 102 8.30 7.92 0.47
C LEU A 102 8.09 9.42 0.24
N THR A 103 7.49 10.14 1.18
CA THR A 103 7.30 11.59 1.07
C THR A 103 8.62 12.35 1.13
N LEU A 104 9.56 11.94 2.00
CA LEU A 104 10.93 12.51 2.00
C LEU A 104 11.57 12.41 0.61
N LYS A 105 11.60 11.20 0.05
CA LYS A 105 12.13 10.96 -1.30
C LYS A 105 11.39 11.73 -2.39
N ALA A 106 10.10 11.98 -2.22
CA ALA A 106 9.30 12.72 -3.18
C ALA A 106 9.63 14.22 -3.14
N ILE A 107 9.78 14.80 -1.95
CA ILE A 107 10.16 16.21 -1.74
C ILE A 107 11.60 16.45 -2.22
N GLU A 108 12.53 15.56 -1.90
CA GLU A 108 13.93 15.62 -2.39
C GLU A 108 14.02 15.58 -3.92
N SER A 109 13.03 14.97 -4.60
CA SER A 109 13.00 14.91 -6.07
C SER A 109 12.46 16.20 -6.73
N GLY A 110 12.15 17.24 -5.96
CA GLY A 110 11.68 18.54 -6.48
C GLY A 110 10.26 18.50 -7.05
N THR A 111 10.03 19.25 -8.13
CA THR A 111 8.71 19.41 -8.79
C THR A 111 8.62 18.69 -10.14
N GLU A 112 9.64 17.95 -10.52
CA GLU A 112 9.75 17.33 -11.84
C GLU A 112 8.97 16.01 -11.94
N ASN A 113 8.99 15.41 -13.15
CA ASN A 113 8.36 14.13 -13.47
C ASN A 113 8.69 13.01 -12.47
N ILE A 114 9.92 13.03 -11.94
CA ILE A 114 10.40 12.07 -10.94
C ILE A 114 9.59 12.22 -9.63
N ALA A 115 9.31 13.44 -9.18
CA ALA A 115 8.54 13.70 -7.97
C ALA A 115 7.12 13.13 -8.08
N ASN A 116 6.43 13.34 -9.20
CA ASN A 116 5.09 12.77 -9.43
C ASN A 116 5.10 11.24 -9.37
N GLN A 117 6.12 10.59 -9.92
CA GLN A 117 6.25 9.13 -9.80
C GLN A 117 6.46 8.69 -8.33
N LYS A 118 7.17 9.47 -7.51
CA LYS A 118 7.32 9.17 -6.07
C LYS A 118 6.02 9.40 -5.31
N TRP A 119 5.31 10.50 -5.56
CA TRP A 119 4.00 10.76 -4.95
C TRP A 119 2.95 9.72 -5.35
N LYS A 120 2.98 9.22 -6.58
CA LYS A 120 2.16 8.10 -7.04
C LYS A 120 2.42 6.79 -6.26
N LYS A 121 3.62 6.61 -5.70
CA LYS A 121 3.92 5.48 -4.79
C LYS A 121 3.26 5.64 -3.41
N VAL A 122 2.98 6.88 -2.99
CA VAL A 122 2.27 7.20 -1.72
C VAL A 122 0.75 7.10 -1.90
N PHE A 123 0.21 7.75 -2.93
CA PHE A 123 -1.25 7.95 -3.08
C PHE A 123 -1.92 7.04 -4.12
N GLY A 124 -1.13 6.34 -4.93
CA GLY A 124 -1.63 5.40 -5.93
C GLY A 124 -1.98 6.04 -7.27
N ARG A 125 -2.60 5.24 -8.15
CA ARG A 125 -2.83 5.59 -9.56
C ARG A 125 -3.61 6.90 -9.80
N PRO A 126 -4.57 7.31 -8.95
CA PRO A 126 -5.26 8.59 -9.11
C PRO A 126 -4.36 9.82 -8.97
N PHE A 127 -3.18 9.70 -8.35
CA PHE A 127 -2.24 10.80 -8.33
C PHE A 127 -1.70 11.01 -9.75
N PRO A 128 -1.74 12.24 -10.30
CA PRO A 128 -1.35 12.51 -11.68
C PRO A 128 0.00 11.87 -11.99
N ALA A 129 0.05 11.12 -13.09
CA ALA A 129 1.33 10.95 -13.76
C ALA A 129 1.72 12.33 -14.28
N ALA A 130 3.00 12.67 -14.24
CA ALA A 130 3.43 13.79 -15.06
C ALA A 130 3.02 13.55 -16.52
N ILE A 131 2.68 14.62 -17.23
CA ILE A 131 2.43 14.57 -18.68
C ILE A 131 3.72 14.02 -19.28
N GLN A 132 3.69 12.74 -19.66
CA GLN A 132 4.69 12.19 -20.56
C GLN A 132 4.09 12.29 -21.95
N ASP A 133 4.73 13.07 -22.82
CA ASP A 133 4.67 12.80 -24.24
C ASP A 133 4.93 11.29 -24.42
N ASN A 134 3.98 10.59 -25.02
CA ASN A 134 4.07 9.16 -25.33
C ASN A 134 5.11 8.87 -26.43
N ALA A 135 6.19 9.66 -26.53
CA ALA A 135 7.13 9.68 -27.64
C ALA A 135 8.42 8.87 -27.40
N LEU A 136 8.51 8.04 -26.36
CA LEU A 136 9.58 7.05 -26.22
C LEU A 136 9.06 5.73 -25.64
N LYS A 137 8.18 5.05 -26.38
CA LYS A 137 8.10 3.58 -26.28
C LYS A 137 9.31 3.02 -27.00
N SER A 138 10.44 2.97 -26.30
CA SER A 138 11.65 2.32 -26.79
C SER A 138 11.39 0.83 -27.03
N SER A 139 12.07 0.31 -28.05
CA SER A 139 12.15 -1.08 -28.48
C SER A 139 12.60 -2.01 -27.35
N HIS A 140 11.69 -2.39 -26.45
CA HIS A 140 11.94 -3.46 -25.48
C HIS A 140 11.62 -4.81 -26.12
N THR A 141 12.53 -5.77 -25.97
CA THR A 141 12.37 -7.16 -26.47
C THR A 141 11.43 -8.01 -25.61
N TRP A 142 10.83 -7.43 -24.56
CA TRP A 142 10.02 -8.12 -23.57
C TRP A 142 8.64 -7.45 -23.42
N ARG A 143 7.64 -8.25 -23.03
CA ARG A 143 6.24 -7.84 -22.89
C ARG A 143 5.95 -7.43 -21.46
N ASN A 144 5.52 -6.19 -21.28
CA ASN A 144 4.96 -5.76 -20.00
C ASN A 144 3.52 -6.28 -19.87
N THR A 145 3.30 -7.28 -19.03
CA THR A 145 2.01 -7.96 -18.84
C THR A 145 1.31 -7.59 -17.52
N GLU A 146 1.82 -6.59 -16.80
CA GLU A 146 1.27 -6.15 -15.51
C GLU A 146 -0.14 -5.55 -15.67
N GLN A 147 -1.13 -6.18 -15.04
CA GLN A 147 -2.48 -5.65 -14.87
C GLN A 147 -2.62 -4.91 -13.54
N PHE A 148 -3.52 -3.94 -13.47
CA PHE A 148 -3.80 -3.17 -12.27
C PHE A 148 -5.25 -3.38 -11.85
N ILE A 149 -5.48 -3.69 -10.56
CA ILE A 149 -6.84 -3.96 -10.07
C ILE A 149 -7.73 -2.73 -10.20
N GLU A 150 -7.13 -1.54 -10.15
CA GLU A 150 -7.77 -0.25 -10.37
C GLU A 150 -8.39 -0.09 -11.77
N ASP A 151 -7.95 -0.86 -12.76
CA ASP A 151 -8.53 -0.84 -14.11
C ASP A 151 -9.86 -1.61 -14.18
N GLU A 152 -10.09 -2.52 -13.24
CA GLU A 152 -11.28 -3.38 -13.20
C GLU A 152 -12.27 -3.00 -12.08
N HIS A 153 -11.77 -2.51 -10.94
CA HIS A 153 -12.55 -2.29 -9.72
C HIS A 153 -12.19 -0.94 -9.09
N SER A 154 -13.21 -0.26 -8.54
CA SER A 154 -12.96 0.85 -7.62
C SER A 154 -12.34 0.35 -6.31
N ILE A 155 -11.57 1.19 -5.60
CA ILE A 155 -10.94 0.81 -4.34
C ILE A 155 -11.49 1.64 -3.19
N ASP A 156 -12.00 0.97 -2.18
CA ASP A 156 -12.30 1.54 -0.88
C ASP A 156 -12.07 0.50 0.22
N ILE A 157 -10.90 0.55 0.84
CA ILE A 157 -10.46 -0.47 1.80
C ILE A 157 -11.25 -0.34 3.09
N ARG A 158 -12.12 -1.28 3.43
CA ARG A 158 -12.96 -1.23 4.65
C ARG A 158 -12.69 -2.36 5.62
N TYR A 159 -11.88 -3.33 5.21
CA TYR A 159 -11.67 -4.59 5.90
C TYR A 159 -10.18 -4.94 5.92
N GLY A 160 -9.81 -5.81 6.85
CA GLY A 160 -8.51 -6.42 6.99
C GLY A 160 -8.42 -7.76 6.25
N ILE A 161 -7.38 -7.91 5.47
CA ILE A 161 -6.94 -9.21 4.96
C ILE A 161 -5.45 -9.36 5.27
N ASP A 162 -5.07 -10.46 5.90
CA ASP A 162 -3.68 -10.83 6.09
C ASP A 162 -3.31 -11.99 5.19
N MET A 163 -2.08 -11.95 4.75
CA MET A 163 -1.49 -12.96 3.91
C MET A 163 -0.11 -13.23 4.47
N ASP A 164 0.27 -14.50 4.50
CA ASP A 164 1.60 -14.96 4.83
C ASP A 164 2.18 -15.79 3.70
N CYS A 165 3.49 -16.02 3.77
CA CYS A 165 4.23 -16.85 2.84
C CYS A 165 5.10 -17.82 3.63
N ASP A 166 4.99 -19.10 3.33
CA ASP A 166 5.87 -20.15 3.85
C ASP A 166 6.86 -20.58 2.78
N VAL A 167 8.11 -20.77 3.19
CA VAL A 167 9.13 -21.43 2.40
C VAL A 167 9.03 -22.93 2.69
N ILE A 168 8.66 -23.69 1.67
CA ILE A 168 8.35 -25.11 1.79
C ILE A 168 9.63 -25.93 1.96
N LYS A 169 9.54 -27.02 2.74
CA LYS A 169 10.64 -27.97 2.95
C LYS A 169 11.03 -28.64 1.63
N GLN A 170 12.33 -28.63 1.35
CA GLN A 170 12.97 -29.33 0.23
C GLN A 170 14.26 -29.95 0.77
N ASP A 171 14.71 -31.04 0.18
CA ASP A 171 15.93 -31.73 0.64
C ASP A 171 17.13 -30.79 0.58
N GLY A 172 17.87 -30.69 1.69
CA GLY A 172 18.99 -29.76 1.83
C GLY A 172 18.60 -28.30 2.09
N PHE A 173 17.30 -27.98 2.24
CA PHE A 173 16.83 -26.59 2.40
C PHE A 173 15.96 -26.37 3.64
N ARG A 174 16.25 -25.29 4.39
CA ARG A 174 15.48 -24.90 5.58
C ARG A 174 14.07 -24.42 5.22
N ALA A 175 13.05 -24.94 5.91
CA ALA A 175 11.66 -24.49 5.78
C ALA A 175 11.28 -23.46 6.85
N GLY A 176 10.17 -22.75 6.65
CA GLY A 176 9.55 -21.90 7.66
C GLY A 176 8.88 -20.66 7.08
N ALA A 177 8.31 -19.83 7.96
CA ALA A 177 7.68 -18.58 7.57
C ALA A 177 8.70 -17.62 6.95
N LEU A 178 8.41 -17.12 5.76
CA LEU A 178 9.27 -16.18 5.02
C LEU A 178 9.67 -15.00 5.89
N ARG A 179 8.70 -14.42 6.60
CA ARG A 179 8.93 -13.25 7.44
C ARG A 179 9.91 -13.53 8.59
N ALA A 180 9.83 -14.71 9.20
CA ALA A 180 10.75 -15.11 10.25
C ALA A 180 12.17 -15.26 9.68
N MET A 181 12.30 -15.96 8.55
CA MET A 181 13.56 -16.14 7.83
C MET A 181 14.23 -14.80 7.52
N LEU A 182 13.51 -13.86 6.90
CA LEU A 182 14.04 -12.53 6.56
C LEU A 182 14.44 -11.72 7.80
N THR A 183 13.69 -11.82 8.89
CA THR A 183 14.01 -11.11 10.14
C THR A 183 15.28 -11.65 10.80
N THR A 184 15.54 -12.96 10.65
CA THR A 184 16.77 -13.62 11.13
C THR A 184 17.94 -13.54 10.14
N GLY A 185 17.82 -12.77 9.05
CA GLY A 185 18.87 -12.62 8.04
C GLY A 185 19.03 -13.80 7.07
N ILE A 186 18.08 -14.74 7.05
CA ILE A 186 18.09 -15.87 6.11
C ILE A 186 17.57 -15.40 4.76
N ARG A 187 18.41 -15.48 3.74
CA ARG A 187 18.09 -15.14 2.36
C ARG A 187 17.24 -16.21 1.68
N ILE A 188 16.40 -15.79 0.74
CA ILE A 188 15.65 -16.71 -0.12
C ILE A 188 16.45 -16.88 -1.41
N THR A 189 17.00 -18.07 -1.58
CA THR A 189 17.76 -18.42 -2.79
C THR A 189 16.81 -18.86 -3.90
N PRO A 190 17.28 -18.92 -5.16
CA PRO A 190 16.52 -19.53 -6.23
C PRO A 190 16.15 -21.01 -5.97
N LYS A 191 15.17 -21.54 -6.73
CA LYS A 191 14.61 -22.91 -6.68
C LYS A 191 13.82 -23.26 -5.42
N ARG A 192 13.57 -22.27 -4.55
CA ARG A 192 12.71 -22.41 -3.38
C ARG A 192 11.24 -22.47 -3.78
N ARG A 193 10.48 -23.35 -3.13
CA ARG A 193 9.02 -23.40 -3.25
C ARG A 193 8.38 -22.53 -2.18
N LEU A 194 7.46 -21.66 -2.59
CA LEU A 194 6.77 -20.70 -1.75
C LEU A 194 5.28 -21.00 -1.75
N LYS A 195 4.64 -20.91 -0.59
CA LYS A 195 3.18 -21.00 -0.46
C LYS A 195 2.65 -19.75 0.19
N PHE A 196 1.90 -18.97 -0.58
CA PHE A 196 1.16 -17.82 -0.09
C PHE A 196 -0.23 -18.27 0.36
N THR A 197 -0.66 -17.80 1.54
CA THR A 197 -1.97 -18.16 2.09
C THR A 197 -2.60 -16.93 2.72
N VAL A 198 -3.91 -16.73 2.48
CA VAL A 198 -4.70 -15.76 3.25
C VAL A 198 -4.91 -16.33 4.65
N THR A 199 -4.25 -15.74 5.64
CA THR A 199 -4.30 -16.22 7.04
C THR A 199 -5.44 -15.61 7.84
N SER A 200 -5.93 -14.43 7.43
CA SER A 200 -7.12 -13.82 8.01
C SER A 200 -7.86 -12.98 6.97
N CYS A 201 -9.18 -12.94 7.05
CA CYS A 201 -10.03 -12.07 6.24
C CYS A 201 -11.32 -11.78 7.00
N ASP A 202 -11.58 -10.50 7.30
CA ASP A 202 -12.81 -10.07 7.99
C ASP A 202 -13.86 -9.47 7.03
N VAL A 203 -13.69 -9.68 5.73
CA VAL A 203 -14.69 -9.31 4.73
C VAL A 203 -15.89 -10.24 4.87
N PRO A 204 -17.10 -9.72 5.12
CA PRO A 204 -18.28 -10.56 5.23
C PRO A 204 -18.59 -11.22 3.87
N PRO A 205 -18.91 -12.52 3.82
CA PRO A 205 -19.41 -13.17 2.61
C PRO A 205 -20.71 -12.52 2.07
N PRO A 206 -21.02 -12.68 0.77
CA PRO A 206 -20.12 -13.18 -0.28
C PRO A 206 -19.08 -12.13 -0.67
N TYR A 207 -17.90 -12.60 -1.11
CA TYR A 207 -16.83 -11.80 -1.71
C TYR A 207 -15.98 -12.68 -2.63
N THR A 208 -15.27 -12.06 -3.58
CA THR A 208 -14.35 -12.74 -4.50
C THR A 208 -12.91 -12.42 -4.10
N LEU A 209 -12.04 -13.44 -4.07
CA LEU A 209 -10.60 -13.24 -3.96
C LEU A 209 -9.97 -13.23 -5.35
N LYS A 210 -9.06 -12.29 -5.58
CA LYS A 210 -8.17 -12.27 -6.75
C LYS A 210 -6.72 -12.19 -6.29
N TRP A 211 -5.84 -12.78 -7.08
CA TRP A 211 -4.40 -12.80 -6.88
C TRP A 211 -3.69 -12.11 -8.03
N LYS A 212 -2.50 -11.59 -7.73
CA LYS A 212 -1.53 -11.11 -8.71
C LYS A 212 -0.15 -11.53 -8.27
N VAL A 213 0.63 -12.05 -9.21
CA VAL A 213 2.03 -12.39 -9.00
C VAL A 213 2.85 -11.69 -10.06
N LEU A 214 3.82 -10.90 -9.61
CA LEU A 214 4.58 -9.98 -10.42
C LEU A 214 6.07 -10.13 -10.11
N ASN A 215 6.85 -10.30 -11.17
CA ASN A 215 8.30 -10.37 -11.10
C ASN A 215 8.89 -9.03 -11.58
N ARG A 216 9.98 -8.59 -10.95
CA ARG A 216 10.69 -7.35 -11.30
C ARG A 216 12.19 -7.60 -11.39
N GLY A 217 12.85 -6.82 -12.24
CA GLY A 217 14.30 -6.84 -12.44
C GLY A 217 14.70 -7.30 -13.83
N GLU A 218 15.99 -7.14 -14.15
CA GLU A 218 16.57 -7.45 -15.46
C GLU A 218 16.35 -8.91 -15.86
N GLU A 219 16.47 -9.83 -14.91
CA GLU A 219 16.31 -11.26 -15.18
C GLU A 219 14.85 -11.62 -15.56
N ALA A 220 13.86 -10.91 -15.02
CA ALA A 220 12.47 -11.08 -15.42
C ALA A 220 12.22 -10.55 -16.85
N GLN A 221 12.90 -9.46 -17.23
CA GLN A 221 12.84 -8.90 -18.58
C GLN A 221 13.52 -9.82 -19.60
N ARG A 222 14.73 -10.30 -19.27
CA ARG A 222 15.52 -11.20 -20.12
C ARG A 222 14.79 -12.51 -20.44
N ARG A 223 13.99 -13.01 -19.50
CA ARG A 223 13.19 -14.25 -19.64
C ARG A 223 11.77 -14.00 -20.16
N ASP A 224 11.38 -12.76 -20.46
CA ASP A 224 10.00 -12.38 -20.80
C ASP A 224 8.95 -12.88 -19.78
N CYS A 225 9.30 -12.83 -18.49
CA CYS A 225 8.51 -13.41 -17.40
C CYS A 225 8.14 -12.39 -16.31
N ILE A 226 7.79 -11.17 -16.72
CA ILE A 226 7.30 -10.11 -15.82
C ILE A 226 6.05 -10.57 -15.05
N ARG A 227 5.16 -11.32 -15.71
CA ARG A 227 3.84 -11.70 -15.17
C ARG A 227 3.02 -10.44 -14.79
N GLY A 228 2.21 -10.53 -13.74
CA GLY A 228 1.42 -9.42 -13.21
C GLY A 228 -0.04 -9.42 -13.64
N GLN A 229 -0.51 -10.47 -14.32
CA GLN A 229 -1.93 -10.69 -14.56
C GLN A 229 -2.68 -10.91 -13.24
N ILE A 230 -3.94 -10.50 -13.23
CA ILE A 230 -4.85 -10.66 -12.11
C ILE A 230 -5.80 -11.82 -12.43
N PHE A 231 -5.90 -12.78 -11.52
CA PHE A 231 -6.75 -13.96 -11.69
C PHE A 231 -7.54 -14.27 -10.43
N VAL A 232 -8.68 -14.92 -10.60
CA VAL A 232 -9.60 -15.29 -9.52
C VAL A 232 -9.03 -16.46 -8.72
N ASP A 233 -9.15 -16.40 -7.40
CA ASP A 233 -8.83 -17.52 -6.50
C ASP A 233 -9.70 -18.73 -6.81
N THR A 234 -9.11 -19.92 -6.78
CA THR A 234 -9.81 -21.18 -7.06
C THR A 234 -10.59 -21.74 -5.85
N GLY A 235 -10.76 -20.94 -4.80
CA GLY A 235 -11.41 -21.32 -3.54
C GLY A 235 -10.44 -21.83 -2.48
N THR A 236 -9.16 -22.00 -2.81
CA THR A 236 -8.13 -22.50 -1.88
C THR A 236 -7.62 -21.43 -0.93
N LYS A 237 -7.87 -20.15 -1.22
CA LYS A 237 -7.29 -18.99 -0.50
C LYS A 237 -5.75 -19.07 -0.40
N SER A 238 -5.13 -19.74 -1.36
CA SER A 238 -3.68 -19.96 -1.37
C SER A 238 -3.14 -20.03 -2.79
N ASN A 239 -1.87 -19.67 -2.92
CA ASN A 239 -1.16 -19.70 -4.19
C ASN A 239 0.25 -20.29 -3.99
N ASN A 240 0.64 -21.22 -4.86
CA ASN A 240 1.96 -21.85 -4.81
C ASN A 240 2.84 -21.24 -5.91
N GLU A 241 4.05 -20.86 -5.54
CA GLU A 241 4.99 -20.15 -6.41
C GLU A 241 6.40 -20.71 -6.28
N THR A 242 7.23 -20.44 -7.29
CA THR A 242 8.63 -20.86 -7.34
C THR A 242 9.57 -19.67 -7.45
N ALA A 243 10.65 -19.71 -6.68
CA ALA A 243 11.74 -18.73 -6.69
C ALA A 243 12.68 -18.97 -7.88
N ASP A 244 12.22 -18.82 -9.12
CA ASP A 244 12.98 -19.33 -10.27
C ASP A 244 14.25 -18.53 -10.63
N PHE A 245 14.35 -17.30 -10.12
CA PHE A 245 15.48 -16.42 -10.38
C PHE A 245 15.59 -15.29 -9.36
N LYS A 246 16.79 -14.73 -9.27
CA LYS A 246 17.10 -13.59 -8.40
C LYS A 246 16.33 -12.35 -8.85
N GLY A 247 15.79 -11.60 -7.89
CA GLY A 247 15.01 -10.40 -8.17
C GLY A 247 13.94 -10.14 -7.12
N GLU A 248 13.19 -9.06 -7.31
CA GLU A 248 12.03 -8.76 -6.47
C GLU A 248 10.79 -9.46 -7.04
N HIS A 249 10.18 -10.31 -6.23
CA HIS A 249 8.92 -10.96 -6.55
C HIS A 249 7.83 -10.41 -5.63
N VAL A 250 6.67 -10.10 -6.19
CA VAL A 250 5.58 -9.46 -5.47
C VAL A 250 4.32 -10.29 -5.65
N VAL A 251 3.70 -10.65 -4.55
CA VAL A 251 2.37 -11.27 -4.53
C VAL A 251 1.40 -10.31 -3.87
N GLU A 252 0.27 -10.07 -4.54
CA GLU A 252 -0.83 -9.25 -4.06
C GLU A 252 -2.11 -10.10 -4.03
N CYS A 253 -2.92 -9.88 -3.00
CA CYS A 253 -4.23 -10.50 -2.86
C CYS A 253 -5.28 -9.40 -2.65
N TYR A 254 -6.43 -9.55 -3.30
CA TYR A 254 -7.52 -8.58 -3.33
C TYR A 254 -8.82 -9.26 -2.93
N ALA A 255 -9.55 -8.69 -1.97
CA ALA A 255 -10.91 -9.09 -1.67
C ALA A 255 -11.89 -8.08 -2.26
N ILE A 256 -12.79 -8.57 -3.11
CA ILE A 256 -13.73 -7.77 -3.88
C ILE A 256 -15.15 -8.06 -3.40
N LYS A 257 -15.89 -7.02 -3.05
CA LYS A 257 -17.29 -7.10 -2.66
C LYS A 257 -18.06 -5.99 -3.36
N ASN A 258 -19.16 -6.35 -4.03
CA ASN A 258 -19.99 -5.43 -4.80
C ASN A 258 -19.19 -4.59 -5.82
N ASN A 259 -18.28 -5.24 -6.56
CA ASN A 259 -17.39 -4.60 -7.55
C ASN A 259 -16.44 -3.52 -6.98
N VAL A 260 -16.14 -3.59 -5.69
CA VAL A 260 -15.19 -2.72 -4.98
C VAL A 260 -14.12 -3.58 -4.32
N VAL A 261 -12.85 -3.20 -4.47
CA VAL A 261 -11.76 -3.77 -3.66
C VAL A 261 -11.89 -3.22 -2.25
N VAL A 262 -12.27 -4.09 -1.32
CA VAL A 262 -12.56 -3.73 0.08
C VAL A 262 -11.49 -4.17 1.06
N ALA A 263 -10.58 -5.07 0.66
CA ALA A 263 -9.36 -5.39 1.39
C ALA A 263 -8.25 -5.78 0.40
N LYS A 264 -7.00 -5.53 0.78
CA LYS A 264 -5.85 -6.03 0.01
C LYS A 264 -4.62 -6.26 0.88
N SER A 265 -3.82 -7.26 0.51
CA SER A 265 -2.53 -7.57 1.12
C SER A 265 -1.45 -7.68 0.05
N ARG A 266 -0.20 -7.47 0.47
CA ARG A 266 0.98 -7.52 -0.41
C ARG A 266 2.18 -8.06 0.36
N ILE A 267 2.86 -9.03 -0.24
CA ILE A 267 4.17 -9.52 0.19
C ILE A 267 5.17 -9.25 -0.94
N SER A 268 6.35 -8.76 -0.58
CA SER A 268 7.52 -8.70 -1.46
C SER A 268 8.51 -9.74 -0.97
N VAL A 269 9.00 -10.57 -1.88
CA VAL A 269 9.96 -11.64 -1.63
C VAL A 269 11.26 -11.27 -2.35
N PRO A 270 12.29 -10.84 -1.62
CA PRO A 270 13.61 -10.63 -2.19
C PRO A 270 14.28 -11.99 -2.42
N ILE A 271 14.59 -12.31 -3.68
CA ILE A 271 15.29 -13.53 -4.06
C ILE A 271 16.73 -13.17 -4.41
N GLU A 272 17.69 -13.76 -3.69
CA GLU A 272 19.12 -13.39 -3.70
C GLU A 272 20.06 -14.55 -4.03
#